data_AF-A0A9Q0QVL3-F1
#
_entry.id   AF-A0A9Q0QVL3-F1
#
_cell.length_a   1.000
_cell.length_b   1.000
_cell.length_c   1.000
_cell.angle_alpha   90.00
_cell.angle_beta   90.00
_cell.angle_gamma   90.00
#
_symmetry.space_group_name_H-M   'P 1'
#
loop_
_entity.id
_entity.type
_entity.pdbx_description
1 polymer ?
#
loop_
_entity_poly.entity_id
_entity_poly.type
_entity_poly.pdbx_seq_one_letter_code
_entity_poly.pdbx_strand_id
1 'polypeptide(L)'
;MFGVLFPNRSFPMDISTFAQIDTFHWILDMNTFVGEAYDQVREMCIFLLNGFTLPPDKALAVYVQSPGSPFVFCGAVSIARPSAVLTLQWPEPGGQMQLTSSDSAPLSAKIGVSVEDLALLPSLDVTAQKRIEHLALKVGENLFNFMQSFCSVDGSRLVVPMDILDRWFKKFQEKATKDPEYLKVPDKSLEGRWGS
;
A
#
# COMPACT_ATOMS: atom_id res chain seq x y z
N MET A 1 -16.25 11.66 14.43
CA MET A 1 -14.82 12.00 14.32
C MET A 1 -14.15 11.06 13.32
N PHE A 2 -13.74 9.83 13.66
CA PHE A 2 -13.52 8.73 12.71
C PHE A 2 -13.29 7.44 13.50
N GLY A 3 -13.41 6.30 12.83
CA GLY A 3 -12.98 4.99 13.32
C GLY A 3 -12.00 4.38 12.32
N VAL A 4 -11.14 3.50 12.83
CA VAL A 4 -10.13 2.80 12.05
C VAL A 4 -10.15 1.32 12.36
N LEU A 5 -9.76 0.49 11.40
CA LEU A 5 -9.53 -0.94 11.64
C LEU A 5 -8.37 -1.42 10.78
N PHE A 6 -7.57 -2.33 11.31
CA PHE A 6 -6.49 -2.98 10.57
C PHE A 6 -6.93 -4.40 10.22
N PRO A 7 -7.18 -4.71 8.93
CA PRO A 7 -7.70 -6.00 8.51
C PRO A 7 -6.89 -7.17 9.07
N ASN A 8 -7.57 -8.15 9.68
CA ASN A 8 -6.98 -9.32 10.32
C ASN A 8 -6.00 -9.03 11.47
N ARG A 9 -5.94 -7.79 11.98
CA ARG A 9 -4.98 -7.37 13.02
C ARG A 9 -5.64 -6.69 14.21
N SER A 10 -6.73 -5.94 14.01
CA SER A 10 -7.40 -5.22 15.08
C SER A 10 -8.93 -5.35 15.02
N PHE A 11 -9.57 -5.16 16.17
CA PHE A 11 -10.97 -4.73 16.22
C PHE A 11 -11.07 -3.26 15.78
N PRO A 12 -12.28 -2.75 15.45
CA PRO A 12 -12.47 -1.33 15.20
C PRO A 12 -12.00 -0.50 16.41
N MET A 13 -11.14 0.47 16.12
CA MET A 13 -10.57 1.40 17.09
C MET A 13 -11.19 2.78 16.82
N ASP A 14 -11.47 3.51 17.89
CA ASP A 14 -11.93 4.89 17.79
C ASP A 14 -10.77 5.88 17.95
N ILE A 15 -11.09 7.16 17.82
CA ILE A 15 -10.12 8.24 17.89
C ILE A 15 -9.35 8.31 19.21
N SER A 16 -9.88 7.76 20.32
CA SER A 16 -9.22 7.79 21.62
C SER A 16 -7.93 6.96 21.64
N THR A 17 -7.74 6.07 20.67
CA THR A 17 -6.49 5.31 20.55
C THR A 17 -5.37 6.11 19.88
N PHE A 18 -5.69 7.28 19.31
CA PHE A 18 -4.70 8.17 18.73
C PHE A 18 -4.31 9.27 19.71
N ALA A 19 -3.03 9.60 19.74
CA ALA A 19 -2.55 10.82 20.39
C ALA A 19 -2.98 12.02 19.55
N GLN A 20 -3.86 12.86 20.09
CA GLN A 20 -4.23 14.12 19.46
C GLN A 20 -3.10 15.14 19.66
N ILE A 21 -2.51 15.60 18.56
CA ILE A 21 -1.41 16.58 18.58
C ILE A 21 -1.98 18.00 18.57
N ASP A 22 -3.05 18.21 17.81
CA ASP A 22 -3.83 19.44 17.80
C ASP A 22 -5.29 19.18 17.39
N THR A 23 -6.07 20.23 17.17
CA THR A 23 -7.50 20.13 16.83
C THR A 23 -7.80 19.31 15.57
N PHE A 24 -6.85 19.23 14.63
CA PHE A 24 -7.01 18.64 13.30
C PHE A 24 -6.03 17.49 13.00
N HIS A 25 -5.14 17.13 13.93
CA HIS A 25 -4.12 16.11 13.72
C HIS A 25 -4.08 15.06 14.84
N TRP A 26 -4.03 13.80 14.42
CA TRP A 26 -3.97 12.62 15.29
C TRP A 26 -2.87 11.68 14.83
N ILE A 27 -2.14 11.11 15.79
CA ILE A 27 -1.03 10.18 15.55
C ILE A 27 -1.29 8.87 16.27
N LEU A 28 -1.12 7.76 15.54
CA LEU A 28 -1.02 6.41 16.12
C LEU A 28 0.43 5.95 15.98
N ASP A 29 1.03 5.60 17.11
CA ASP A 29 2.35 4.99 17.15
C ASP A 29 2.23 3.48 16.87
N MET A 30 3.04 2.96 15.94
CA MET A 30 2.96 1.56 15.55
C MET A 30 3.46 0.61 16.65
N ASN A 31 4.17 1.11 17.66
CA ASN A 31 4.52 0.32 18.85
C ASN A 31 3.30 -0.14 19.65
N THR A 32 2.11 0.40 19.39
CA THR A 32 0.85 -0.12 19.93
C THR A 32 0.59 -1.56 19.50
N PHE A 33 1.09 -1.99 18.33
CA PHE A 33 1.00 -3.37 17.86
C PHE A 33 2.21 -4.18 18.34
N VAL A 34 2.10 -4.78 19.53
CA VAL A 34 3.18 -5.59 20.10
C VAL A 34 3.36 -6.87 19.29
N GLY A 35 4.59 -7.13 18.84
CA GLY A 35 4.97 -8.37 18.15
C GLY A 35 4.79 -8.39 16.64
N GLU A 36 4.32 -7.28 16.04
CA GLU A 36 4.21 -7.15 14.59
C GLU A 36 5.13 -6.04 14.08
N ALA A 37 5.88 -6.32 13.02
CA ALA A 37 6.64 -5.28 12.33
C ALA A 37 5.67 -4.35 11.59
N TYR A 38 5.90 -3.04 11.69
CA TYR A 38 5.01 -2.01 11.12
C TYR A 38 4.80 -2.18 9.61
N ASP A 39 5.82 -2.67 8.90
CA ASP A 39 5.81 -2.91 7.45
C ASP A 39 4.88 -4.06 7.02
N GLN A 40 4.45 -4.91 7.97
CA GLN A 40 3.43 -5.93 7.76
C GLN A 40 2.01 -5.35 7.80
N VAL A 41 1.84 -4.15 8.37
CA VAL A 41 0.56 -3.44 8.39
C VAL A 41 0.38 -2.72 7.07
N ARG A 42 -0.15 -3.44 6.07
CA ARG A 42 -0.25 -2.96 4.68
C ARG A 42 -1.55 -2.27 4.34
N GLU A 43 -2.58 -2.47 5.14
CA GLU A 43 -3.92 -1.94 4.88
C GLU A 43 -4.56 -1.40 6.14
N MET A 44 -5.36 -0.36 5.96
CA MET A 44 -6.13 0.29 7.02
C MET A 44 -7.49 0.67 6.46
N CYS A 45 -8.55 0.23 7.13
CA CYS A 45 -9.88 0.77 6.91
C CYS A 45 -10.03 2.03 7.77
N ILE A 46 -10.50 3.11 7.18
CA ILE A 46 -10.89 4.33 7.89
C ILE A 46 -12.32 4.69 7.49
N PHE A 47 -13.11 5.16 8.45
CA PHE A 47 -14.50 5.53 8.24
C PHE A 47 -14.95 6.66 9.15
N LEU A 48 -15.88 7.48 8.66
CA LEU A 48 -16.52 8.55 9.42
C LEU A 48 -17.61 7.95 10.32
N LEU A 49 -17.62 8.32 11.61
CA LEU A 49 -18.66 7.94 12.55
C LEU A 49 -19.85 8.91 12.48
N ASN A 50 -21.07 8.35 12.53
CA ASN A 50 -22.32 9.11 12.49
C ASN A 50 -22.38 10.09 13.68
N GLY A 51 -22.59 11.39 13.40
CA GLY A 51 -22.76 12.43 14.43
C GLY A 51 -21.75 13.58 14.40
N PHE A 52 -20.70 13.50 13.56
CA PHE A 52 -19.79 14.63 13.31
C PHE A 52 -19.47 14.72 11.82
N THR A 53 -20.05 15.69 11.13
CA THR A 53 -19.83 15.92 9.70
C THR A 53 -18.61 16.80 9.50
N LEU A 54 -17.61 16.30 8.76
CA LEU A 54 -16.61 17.18 8.16
C LEU A 54 -17.32 18.24 7.29
N PRO A 55 -16.79 19.47 7.23
CA PRO A 55 -17.20 20.43 6.22
C PRO A 55 -17.09 19.82 4.81
N PRO A 56 -17.94 20.21 3.85
CA PRO A 56 -18.02 19.58 2.52
C PRO A 56 -16.75 19.75 1.69
N ASP A 57 -15.94 20.76 1.99
CA ASP A 57 -14.65 21.08 1.37
C ASP A 57 -13.45 20.43 2.10
N LYS A 58 -13.70 19.67 3.17
CA LYS A 58 -12.66 19.01 3.96
C LYS A 58 -12.68 17.48 3.82
N ALA A 59 -11.55 16.87 4.07
CA ALA A 59 -11.37 15.43 4.12
C ALA A 59 -10.50 15.03 5.31
N LEU A 60 -10.60 13.77 5.75
CA LEU A 60 -9.61 13.15 6.62
C LEU A 60 -8.59 12.43 5.77
N ALA A 61 -7.38 12.99 5.72
CA ALA A 61 -6.24 12.40 5.05
C ALA A 61 -5.46 11.48 5.99
N VAL A 62 -4.90 10.42 5.43
CA VAL A 62 -4.11 9.40 6.14
C VAL A 62 -2.70 9.43 5.56
N TYR A 63 -1.73 9.47 6.46
CA TYR A 63 -0.30 9.48 6.16
C TYR A 63 0.41 8.38 6.93
N VAL A 64 1.53 7.91 6.40
CA VAL A 64 2.43 6.95 7.07
C VAL A 64 3.84 7.48 7.12
N GLN A 65 4.56 7.12 8.18
CA GLN A 65 5.95 7.48 8.40
C GLN A 65 6.69 6.24 8.89
N SER A 66 7.69 5.79 8.14
CA SER A 66 8.70 4.84 8.64
C SER A 66 9.69 5.55 9.56
N PRO A 67 10.40 4.85 10.46
CA PRO A 67 11.36 5.47 11.37
C PRO A 67 12.34 6.40 10.62
N GLY A 68 12.43 7.66 11.04
CA GLY A 68 13.33 8.66 10.46
C GLY A 68 12.98 9.18 9.05
N SER A 69 11.89 8.69 8.44
CA SER A 69 11.40 9.17 7.14
C SER A 69 10.40 10.34 7.29
N PRO A 70 10.09 11.10 6.22
CA PRO A 70 8.95 12.02 6.21
C PRO A 70 7.60 11.28 6.11
N PHE A 71 6.51 11.96 6.48
CA PHE A 71 5.16 11.44 6.26
C PHE A 71 4.81 11.40 4.77
N VAL A 72 4.20 10.30 4.33
CA VAL A 72 3.74 10.08 2.95
C VAL A 72 2.23 9.86 2.93
N PHE A 73 1.54 10.51 2.00
CA PHE A 73 0.09 10.42 1.84
C PHE A 73 -0.35 9.04 1.30
N CYS A 74 -1.32 8.42 1.97
CA CYS A 74 -1.89 7.13 1.59
C CYS A 74 -3.28 7.25 0.96
N GLY A 75 -4.06 8.24 1.36
CA GLY A 75 -5.43 8.42 0.91
C GLY A 75 -6.26 9.25 1.88
N ALA A 76 -7.54 9.43 1.56
CA ALA A 76 -8.46 10.21 2.37
C ALA A 76 -9.90 9.71 2.25
N VAL A 77 -10.71 10.13 3.24
CA VAL A 77 -12.17 9.98 3.26
C VAL A 77 -12.83 11.34 3.43
N SER A 78 -14.02 11.51 2.84
CA SER A 78 -14.80 12.75 2.89
C SER A 78 -16.27 12.42 3.08
N ILE A 79 -17.15 13.41 3.19
CA ILE A 79 -18.59 13.14 3.31
C ILE A 79 -19.17 12.41 2.09
N ALA A 80 -18.64 12.66 0.89
CA ALA A 80 -19.04 11.97 -0.34
C ALA A 80 -18.54 10.53 -0.42
N ARG A 81 -17.42 10.24 0.26
CA ARG A 81 -16.84 8.89 0.37
C ARG A 81 -16.44 8.64 1.82
N PRO A 82 -17.40 8.27 2.69
CA PRO A 82 -17.24 8.30 4.14
C PRO A 82 -16.39 7.15 4.69
N SER A 83 -16.00 6.19 3.85
CA SER A 83 -15.09 5.12 4.24
C SER A 83 -14.19 4.70 3.07
N ALA A 84 -13.03 4.14 3.40
CA ALA A 84 -12.11 3.56 2.44
C ALA A 84 -11.19 2.53 3.10
N VAL A 85 -10.79 1.52 2.34
CA VAL A 85 -9.63 0.67 2.66
C VAL A 85 -8.43 1.24 1.92
N LEU A 86 -7.47 1.77 2.67
CA LEU A 86 -6.27 2.40 2.16
C LEU A 86 -5.10 1.42 2.26
N THR A 87 -4.24 1.43 1.24
CA THR A 87 -2.96 0.70 1.32
C THR A 87 -1.94 1.63 1.93
N LEU A 88 -1.25 1.15 2.97
CA LEU A 88 -0.21 1.85 3.68
C LEU A 88 1.12 1.61 2.97
N GLN A 89 1.55 2.58 2.16
CA GLN A 89 2.82 2.53 1.44
C GLN A 89 3.91 3.14 2.33
N TRP A 90 4.46 2.31 3.22
CA TRP A 90 5.54 2.73 4.10
C TRP A 90 6.76 3.17 3.27
N PRO A 91 7.25 4.40 3.45
CA PRO A 91 8.48 4.84 2.79
C PRO A 91 9.68 4.06 3.30
N GLU A 92 10.79 4.11 2.57
CA GLU A 92 12.06 3.58 3.08
C GLU A 92 12.44 4.32 4.38
N PRO A 93 12.86 3.61 5.43
CA PRO A 93 13.33 4.22 6.67
C PRO A 93 14.44 5.24 6.38
N GLY A 94 14.29 6.45 6.92
CA GLY A 94 15.25 7.52 6.72
C GLY A 94 16.36 7.46 7.76
N GLY A 95 17.60 7.45 7.31
CA GLY A 95 18.77 7.66 8.16
C GLY A 95 19.60 6.40 8.42
N GLN A 96 20.85 6.49 7.97
CA GLN A 96 22.00 5.84 8.59
C GLN A 96 21.88 5.91 10.11
N MET A 97 22.36 4.90 10.84
CA MET A 97 22.51 4.90 12.29
C MET A 97 22.96 6.27 12.83
N GLN A 98 22.01 7.15 13.10
CA GLN A 98 22.32 8.40 13.74
C GLN A 98 22.46 8.00 15.20
N LEU A 99 23.70 8.05 15.68
CA LEU A 99 24.05 7.97 17.10
C LEU A 99 23.30 9.09 17.83
N THR A 100 22.01 8.90 18.03
CA THR A 100 21.23 9.72 18.94
C THR A 100 21.69 9.33 20.32
N SER A 101 22.00 10.34 21.13
CA SER A 101 22.28 10.28 22.56
C SER A 101 21.45 9.17 23.22
N SER A 102 22.05 8.45 24.17
CA SER A 102 21.49 7.30 24.91
C SER A 102 20.17 7.55 25.67
N ASP A 103 19.53 8.70 25.46
CA ASP A 103 18.34 9.21 26.13
C ASP A 103 17.20 9.56 25.14
N SER A 104 17.38 9.25 23.85
CA SER A 104 16.36 9.48 22.82
C SER A 104 15.49 8.22 22.69
N ALA A 105 14.17 8.35 22.84
CA ALA A 105 13.25 7.24 22.59
C ALA A 105 13.47 6.67 21.17
N PRO A 106 13.45 5.35 20.99
CA PRO A 106 13.66 4.74 19.68
C PRO A 106 12.64 5.28 18.67
N LEU A 107 13.11 5.62 17.46
CA LEU A 107 12.25 6.10 16.38
C LEU A 107 11.26 5.00 16.00
N SER A 108 9.97 5.27 16.20
CA SER A 108 8.87 4.39 15.83
C SER A 108 8.24 4.82 14.51
N ALA A 109 7.65 3.85 13.81
CA ALA A 109 6.78 4.13 12.67
C ALA A 109 5.45 4.71 13.17
N LYS A 110 4.82 5.58 12.37
CA LYS A 110 3.61 6.30 12.77
C LYS A 110 2.59 6.37 11.65
N ILE A 111 1.31 6.34 12.03
CA ILE A 111 0.18 6.67 11.15
C ILE A 111 -0.36 8.02 11.59
N GLY A 112 -0.42 8.96 10.66
CA GLY A 112 -1.02 10.27 10.87
C GLY A 112 -2.39 10.38 10.22
N VAL A 113 -3.32 11.03 10.91
CA VAL A 113 -4.63 11.40 10.37
C VAL A 113 -4.79 12.90 10.53
N SER A 114 -5.09 13.60 9.44
CA SER A 114 -5.24 15.07 9.42
C SER A 114 -6.56 15.50 8.76
N VAL A 115 -7.15 16.60 9.22
CA VAL A 115 -8.22 17.28 8.47
C VAL A 115 -7.59 18.24 7.47
N GLU A 116 -7.86 18.04 6.19
CA GLU A 116 -7.29 18.84 5.11
C GLU A 116 -8.32 19.32 4.10
N ASP A 117 -7.96 20.33 3.32
CA ASP A 117 -8.75 20.79 2.18
C ASP A 117 -8.79 19.74 1.09
N LEU A 118 -9.99 19.31 0.72
CA LEU A 118 -10.19 18.27 -0.29
C LEU A 118 -9.57 18.65 -1.65
N ALA A 119 -9.51 19.94 -1.96
CA ALA A 119 -8.92 20.45 -3.20
C ALA A 119 -7.38 20.37 -3.25
N LEU A 120 -6.71 20.27 -2.09
CA LEU A 120 -5.24 20.19 -2.00
C LEU A 120 -4.75 18.74 -2.02
N LEU A 121 -5.64 17.78 -1.77
CA LEU A 121 -5.28 16.37 -1.66
C LEU A 121 -5.08 15.74 -3.04
N PRO A 122 -4.11 14.82 -3.17
CA PRO A 122 -3.99 14.00 -4.38
C PRO A 122 -5.30 13.28 -4.66
N SER A 123 -5.77 13.35 -5.90
CA SER A 123 -7.05 12.75 -6.30
C SER A 123 -7.07 11.25 -5.98
N LEU A 124 -8.05 10.84 -5.17
CA LEU A 124 -8.18 9.48 -4.65
C LEU A 124 -8.37 8.42 -5.74
N ASP A 125 -8.85 8.83 -6.91
CA ASP A 125 -9.07 8.00 -8.08
C ASP A 125 -7.76 7.61 -8.80
N VAL A 126 -6.77 8.51 -8.78
CA VAL A 126 -5.46 8.27 -9.43
C VAL A 126 -4.72 7.10 -8.78
N THR A 127 -4.86 6.90 -7.47
CA THR A 127 -4.25 5.75 -6.78
C THR A 127 -4.88 4.42 -7.21
N ALA A 128 -6.20 4.39 -7.42
CA ALA A 128 -6.89 3.22 -7.95
C ALA A 128 -6.46 2.95 -9.41
N GLN A 129 -6.38 4.00 -10.23
CA GLN A 129 -5.95 3.90 -11.62
C GLN A 129 -4.52 3.36 -11.75
N LYS A 130 -3.58 3.86 -10.93
CA LYS A 130 -2.19 3.38 -10.90
C LYS A 130 -2.09 1.90 -10.53
N ARG A 131 -2.97 1.39 -9.66
CA ARG A 131 -3.01 -0.04 -9.32
C ARG A 131 -3.48 -0.90 -10.49
N ILE A 132 -4.51 -0.44 -11.20
CA ILE A 132 -5.02 -1.14 -12.39
C ILE A 132 -3.94 -1.17 -13.47
N GLU A 133 -3.25 -0.06 -13.70
CA GLU A 133 -2.14 0.04 -14.64
C GLU A 133 -1.00 -0.92 -14.27
N HIS A 134 -0.55 -0.90 -13.01
CA HIS A 134 0.50 -1.80 -12.54
C HIS A 134 0.10 -3.27 -12.68
N LEU A 135 -1.15 -3.62 -12.35
CA LEU A 135 -1.65 -4.98 -12.51
C LEU A 135 -1.62 -5.41 -13.98
N ALA A 136 -2.05 -4.55 -14.90
CA ALA A 136 -2.01 -4.82 -16.33
C ALA A 136 -0.57 -5.05 -16.83
N LEU A 137 0.39 -4.25 -16.38
CA LEU A 137 1.81 -4.43 -16.70
C LEU A 137 2.34 -5.79 -16.24
N LYS A 138 2.02 -6.21 -15.01
CA LYS A 138 2.43 -7.52 -14.49
C LYS A 138 1.79 -8.70 -15.22
N VAL A 139 0.55 -8.56 -15.66
CA VAL A 139 -0.09 -9.57 -16.53
C VAL A 139 0.67 -9.69 -17.85
N GLY A 140 1.03 -8.55 -18.46
CA GLY A 140 1.82 -8.51 -19.69
C GLY A 140 3.21 -9.13 -19.54
N GLU A 141 3.93 -8.79 -18.46
CA GLU A 141 5.24 -9.36 -18.15
C GLU A 141 5.18 -10.87 -17.91
N ASN A 142 4.16 -11.33 -17.16
CA ASN A 142 3.95 -12.76 -16.92
C ASN A 142 3.72 -13.53 -18.22
N LEU A 143 2.90 -12.98 -19.11
CA LEU A 143 2.66 -13.56 -20.43
C LEU A 143 3.95 -13.60 -21.25
N PHE A 144 4.70 -12.50 -21.28
CA PHE A 144 5.96 -12.43 -22.03
C PHE A 144 6.98 -13.46 -21.54
N ASN A 145 7.18 -13.56 -20.23
CA ASN A 145 8.07 -14.54 -19.61
C ASN A 145 7.63 -15.99 -19.92
N PHE A 146 6.32 -16.25 -19.91
CA PHE A 146 5.79 -17.55 -20.31
C PHE A 146 6.09 -17.84 -21.78
N MET A 147 5.81 -16.90 -22.70
CA MET A 147 6.10 -17.09 -24.12
C MET A 147 7.58 -17.38 -24.35
N GLN A 148 8.49 -16.60 -23.74
CA GLN A 148 9.94 -16.82 -23.83
C GLN A 148 10.37 -18.24 -23.43
N SER A 149 9.70 -18.86 -22.46
CA SER A 149 10.03 -20.23 -22.02
C SER A 149 9.73 -21.32 -23.06
N PHE A 150 8.91 -21.03 -24.08
CA PHE A 150 8.56 -21.95 -25.17
C PHE A 150 9.20 -21.58 -26.50
N CYS A 151 10.08 -20.58 -26.51
CA CYS A 151 10.65 -20.06 -27.74
C CYS A 151 11.81 -20.91 -28.25
N SER A 152 11.75 -21.21 -29.54
CA SER A 152 12.96 -21.41 -30.35
C SER A 152 13.23 -20.11 -31.11
N VAL A 153 14.47 -19.62 -31.07
CA VAL A 153 14.85 -18.38 -31.77
C VAL A 153 15.12 -18.72 -33.23
N ASP A 154 14.32 -18.15 -34.14
CA ASP A 154 14.58 -18.17 -35.58
C ASP A 154 14.88 -16.73 -36.05
N GLY A 155 16.17 -16.40 -36.08
CA GLY A 155 16.65 -15.05 -36.37
C GLY A 155 16.07 -14.01 -35.42
N SER A 156 15.26 -13.07 -35.94
CA SER A 156 14.63 -11.99 -35.16
C SER A 156 13.16 -12.24 -34.78
N ARG A 157 12.66 -13.48 -34.93
CA ARG A 157 11.25 -13.81 -34.69
C ARG A 157 11.09 -14.76 -33.51
N LEU A 158 10.10 -14.47 -32.67
CA LEU A 158 9.61 -15.39 -31.65
C LEU A 158 8.67 -16.39 -32.32
N VAL A 159 9.11 -17.64 -32.48
CA VAL A 159 8.26 -18.73 -32.95
C VAL A 159 7.65 -19.41 -31.73
N VAL A 160 6.32 -19.33 -31.63
CA VAL A 160 5.55 -19.93 -30.55
C VAL A 160 4.46 -20.83 -31.13
N PRO A 161 4.08 -21.93 -30.44
CA PRO A 161 2.92 -22.73 -30.80
C PRO A 161 1.65 -21.87 -30.90
N MET A 162 0.76 -22.18 -31.83
CA MET A 162 -0.47 -21.39 -32.02
C MET A 162 -1.40 -21.41 -30.78
N ASP A 163 -1.29 -22.44 -29.94
CA ASP A 163 -2.06 -22.61 -28.70
C ASP A 163 -1.34 -22.03 -27.47
N ILE A 164 -0.26 -21.25 -27.65
CA ILE A 164 0.54 -20.73 -26.53
C ILE A 164 -0.27 -19.85 -25.57
N LEU A 165 -1.19 -19.04 -26.11
CA LEU A 165 -2.05 -18.15 -25.32
C LEU A 165 -3.05 -18.96 -24.49
N ASP A 166 -3.65 -20.00 -25.07
CA ASP A 166 -4.58 -20.88 -24.35
C ASP A 166 -3.87 -21.64 -23.22
N ARG A 167 -2.66 -22.13 -23.49
CA ARG A 167 -1.82 -22.80 -22.48
C ARG A 167 -1.43 -21.87 -21.35
N TRP A 168 -1.00 -20.64 -21.68
CA TRP A 168 -0.70 -19.62 -20.70
C TRP A 168 -1.93 -19.31 -19.85
N PHE A 169 -3.07 -19.03 -20.49
CA PHE A 169 -4.29 -18.61 -19.83
C PHE A 169 -4.80 -19.67 -18.85
N LYS A 170 -4.80 -20.95 -19.25
CA LYS A 170 -5.16 -22.07 -18.37
C LYS A 170 -4.25 -22.14 -17.14
N LYS A 171 -2.93 -22.07 -17.36
CA LYS A 171 -1.93 -22.12 -16.27
C LYS A 171 -2.03 -20.91 -15.35
N PHE A 172 -2.34 -19.75 -15.92
CA PHE A 172 -2.56 -18.50 -15.21
C PHE A 172 -3.81 -18.58 -14.32
N GLN A 173 -4.94 -19.04 -14.84
CA GLN A 173 -6.18 -19.24 -14.06
C GLN A 173 -5.97 -20.22 -12.90
N GLU A 174 -5.32 -21.36 -13.15
CA GLU A 174 -5.05 -22.36 -12.11
C GLU A 174 -4.22 -21.78 -10.96
N LYS A 175 -3.23 -20.93 -11.27
CA LYS A 175 -2.41 -20.25 -10.27
C LYS A 175 -3.15 -19.14 -9.56
N ALA A 176 -3.85 -18.27 -10.30
CA ALA A 176 -4.61 -17.15 -9.73
C ALA A 176 -5.74 -17.64 -8.80
N THR A 177 -6.32 -18.82 -9.07
CA THR A 177 -7.33 -19.43 -8.20
C THR A 177 -6.71 -19.98 -6.90
N LYS A 178 -5.49 -20.53 -6.99
CA LYS A 178 -4.79 -21.10 -5.83
C LYS A 178 -4.10 -20.03 -4.97
N ASP A 179 -3.67 -18.94 -5.59
CA ASP A 179 -2.96 -17.84 -4.94
C ASP A 179 -3.52 -16.49 -5.46
N PRO A 180 -4.42 -15.85 -4.69
CA PRO A 180 -4.97 -14.53 -5.02
C PRO A 180 -3.91 -13.42 -5.06
N GLU A 181 -2.75 -13.62 -4.45
CA GLU A 181 -1.65 -12.66 -4.39
C GLU A 181 -0.58 -12.94 -5.46
N TYR A 182 -0.80 -13.93 -6.36
CA TYR A 182 0.15 -14.39 -7.37
C TYR A 182 0.76 -13.25 -8.22
N LEU A 183 -0.05 -12.24 -8.55
CA LEU A 183 0.39 -11.06 -9.33
C LEU A 183 0.90 -9.91 -8.46
N LYS A 184 0.74 -9.94 -7.14
CA LYS A 184 1.13 -8.82 -6.27
C LYS A 184 2.57 -8.93 -5.79
N VAL A 185 3.13 -10.13 -5.71
CA VAL A 185 4.53 -10.33 -5.27
C VAL A 185 5.51 -9.85 -6.35
N PRO A 186 6.49 -8.97 -6.03
CA PRO A 186 7.59 -8.67 -6.93
C PRO A 186 8.49 -9.90 -7.11
N ASP A 187 8.87 -10.21 -8.35
CA ASP A 187 9.75 -11.34 -8.64
C ASP A 187 11.17 -11.05 -8.14
N LYS A 188 11.50 -11.56 -6.95
CA LYS A 188 12.83 -11.45 -6.33
C LYS A 188 13.94 -12.15 -7.13
N SER A 189 13.63 -12.88 -8.20
CA SER A 189 14.63 -13.57 -9.01
C SER A 189 15.42 -12.66 -9.97
N LEU A 190 14.99 -11.40 -10.13
CA LEU A 190 15.65 -10.43 -11.04
C LEU A 190 16.70 -9.54 -10.36
N GLU A 191 16.69 -9.39 -9.03
CA GLU A 191 17.69 -8.58 -8.30
C GLU A 191 19.07 -9.26 -8.18
N GLY A 192 19.18 -10.56 -8.46
CA GLY A 192 20.44 -11.30 -8.36
C GLY A 192 21.32 -11.33 -9.61
N ARG A 193 20.94 -10.68 -10.73
CA ARG A 193 21.66 -10.81 -12.02
C ARG A 193 22.49 -9.61 -12.46
N TRP A 194 22.48 -8.49 -11.74
CA TRP A 194 23.24 -7.28 -12.08
C TRP A 194 24.19 -6.83 -10.97
N GLY A 195 24.76 -7.80 -10.24
CA GLY A 195 25.76 -7.57 -9.21
C GLY A 195 26.97 -8.48 -9.42
N SER A 196 27.80 -8.18 -10.41
CA SER A 196 29.19 -8.62 -10.54
C SER A 196 29.96 -7.62 -11.37
#